data_AF-A0A554L709-F1
#
_entry.id   AF-A0A554L709-F1
#
_cell.length_a   1.000
_cell.length_b   1.000
_cell.length_c   1.000
_cell.angle_alpha   90.00
_cell.angle_beta   90.00
_cell.angle_gamma   90.00
#
_symmetry.space_group_name_H-M   'P 1'
#
loop_
_entity.id
_entity.type
_entity.pdbx_description
1 polymer ?
#
loop_
_entity_poly.entity_id
_entity_poly.type
_entity_poly.pdbx_seq_one_letter_code
_entity_poly.pdbx_strand_id
1 'polypeptide(L)'
;MPEVPDSLDSAEMARSFAERIFSKYPNTTESLKWLKENGAEFITRVVDFNAVVAKLNEVIENPSSVNEQYRGEIDQLVSVAGGHIPMLQEAEFETNEKFRHSPALKAFFQGKREFGWADEEYDPNRPARSAMGIFLEGYGRYVGLRLTKEPEQVAKIQKAFVYAFEAVLLAEHPNSELLGDIREWIKGDADKFSEPIRQLLK
;
A
#
# COMPACT_ATOMS: atom_id res chain seq x y z
N MET A 1 37.24 2.36 -15.05
CA MET A 1 36.57 2.39 -13.73
C MET A 1 35.14 1.95 -13.97
N PRO A 2 34.62 0.92 -13.29
CA PRO A 2 33.22 0.56 -13.46
C PRO A 2 32.35 1.66 -12.85
N GLU A 3 31.38 2.12 -13.62
CA GLU A 3 30.39 3.11 -13.21
C GLU A 3 29.58 2.54 -12.04
N VAL A 4 29.50 3.31 -10.96
CA VAL A 4 28.63 3.03 -9.82
C VAL A 4 27.19 3.22 -10.31
N PRO A 5 26.28 2.24 -10.16
CA PRO A 5 24.96 2.31 -10.78
C PRO A 5 24.07 3.38 -10.13
N ASP A 6 23.41 4.20 -10.97
CA ASP A 6 22.44 5.28 -10.68
C ASP A 6 21.30 4.93 -9.69
N SER A 7 21.15 3.65 -9.32
CA SER A 7 20.18 3.14 -8.35
C SER A 7 20.36 3.65 -6.91
N LEU A 8 21.59 3.99 -6.51
CA LEU A 8 21.91 4.41 -5.13
C LEU A 8 21.43 5.84 -4.84
N ASP A 9 21.56 6.76 -5.80
CA ASP A 9 21.17 8.17 -5.66
C ASP A 9 19.65 8.36 -5.55
N SER A 10 18.87 7.52 -6.25
CA SER A 10 17.40 7.56 -6.22
C SER A 10 16.85 7.08 -4.87
N ALA A 11 17.45 6.03 -4.30
CA ALA A 11 17.13 5.56 -2.95
C ALA A 11 17.52 6.61 -1.89
N GLU A 12 18.65 7.29 -2.05
CA GLU A 12 19.14 8.30 -1.10
C GLU A 12 18.32 9.61 -1.13
N MET A 13 17.82 10.01 -2.30
CA MET A 13 16.86 11.12 -2.43
C MET A 13 15.48 10.78 -1.85
N ALA A 14 14.94 9.58 -2.12
CA ALA A 14 13.70 9.12 -1.50
C ALA A 14 13.83 9.08 0.04
N ARG A 15 14.98 8.62 0.55
CA ARG A 15 15.34 8.63 1.98
C ARG A 15 15.39 10.04 2.56
N SER A 16 16.11 10.97 1.94
CA SER A 16 16.22 12.36 2.43
C SER A 16 14.88 13.10 2.43
N PHE A 17 14.01 12.78 1.47
CA PHE A 17 12.66 13.35 1.40
C PHE A 17 11.73 12.74 2.46
N ALA A 18 11.82 11.43 2.71
CA ALA A 18 11.11 10.74 3.78
C ALA A 18 11.55 11.25 5.17
N GLU A 19 12.86 11.31 5.45
CA GLU A 19 13.39 11.86 6.70
C GLU A 19 12.90 13.30 6.96
N ARG A 20 12.85 14.14 5.93
CA ARG A 20 12.32 15.51 6.05
C ARG A 20 10.81 15.56 6.30
N ILE A 21 10.03 14.68 5.68
CA ILE A 21 8.57 14.62 5.84
C ILE A 21 8.17 14.08 7.21
N PHE A 22 8.86 13.05 7.68
CA PHE A 22 8.55 12.35 8.93
C PHE A 22 9.29 12.89 10.15
N SER A 23 10.23 13.84 10.00
CA SER A 23 10.92 14.50 11.13
C SER A 23 10.04 15.05 12.26
N LYS A 24 8.74 15.22 12.05
CA LYS A 24 7.75 15.66 13.05
C LYS A 24 6.90 14.52 13.66
N TYR A 25 7.08 13.30 13.17
CA TYR A 25 6.42 12.05 13.56
C TYR A 25 7.52 11.04 13.91
N PRO A 26 8.05 11.12 15.14
CA PRO A 26 9.24 10.38 15.53
C PRO A 26 9.01 8.87 15.42
N ASN A 27 7.83 8.39 15.77
CA ASN A 27 7.52 6.96 15.77
C ASN A 27 7.35 6.42 14.33
N THR A 28 6.74 7.21 13.46
CA THR A 28 6.63 6.87 12.02
C THR A 28 8.02 6.85 11.36
N THR A 29 8.89 7.78 11.75
CA THR A 29 10.28 7.79 11.30
C THR A 29 11.02 6.53 11.74
N GLU A 30 10.86 6.12 13.00
CA GLU A 30 11.46 4.88 13.51
C GLU A 30 10.92 3.64 12.79
N SER A 31 9.63 3.58 12.51
CA SER A 31 9.00 2.50 11.73
C SER A 31 9.57 2.39 10.31
N LEU A 32 9.73 3.51 9.60
CA LEU A 32 10.33 3.54 8.27
C LEU A 32 11.84 3.23 8.29
N LYS A 33 12.53 3.67 9.34
CA LYS A 33 13.94 3.37 9.55
C LYS A 33 14.16 1.89 9.82
N TRP A 34 13.27 1.27 10.59
CA TRP A 34 13.30 -0.18 10.81
C TRP A 34 13.16 -0.96 9.50
N LEU A 35 12.21 -0.60 8.62
CA LEU A 35 12.10 -1.24 7.29
C LEU A 35 13.38 -1.10 6.46
N LYS A 36 14.05 0.06 6.52
CA LYS A 36 15.32 0.29 5.83
C LYS A 36 16.44 -0.59 6.37
N GLU A 37 16.50 -0.77 7.69
CA GLU A 37 17.53 -1.58 8.36
C GLU A 37 17.26 -3.09 8.22
N ASN A 38 16.00 -3.48 8.02
CA ASN A 38 15.56 -4.87 7.90
C ASN A 38 15.10 -5.18 6.46
N GLY A 39 16.00 -5.01 5.49
CA GLY A 39 15.67 -5.14 4.06
C GLY A 39 15.08 -6.49 3.65
N ALA A 40 15.49 -7.60 4.28
CA ALA A 40 14.94 -8.93 4.00
C ALA A 40 13.45 -9.03 4.41
N GLU A 41 13.10 -8.52 5.58
CA GLU A 41 11.73 -8.43 6.10
C GLU A 41 10.83 -7.58 5.17
N PHE A 42 11.38 -6.47 4.67
CA PHE A 42 10.68 -5.61 3.73
C PHE A 42 10.44 -6.32 2.39
N ILE A 43 11.43 -7.06 1.87
CA ILE A 43 11.29 -7.82 0.61
C ILE A 43 10.15 -8.84 0.72
N THR A 44 10.06 -9.60 1.82
CA THR A 44 8.98 -10.57 2.03
C THR A 44 7.60 -9.92 1.93
N ARG A 45 7.42 -8.76 2.59
CA ARG A 45 6.16 -8.00 2.56
C ARG A 45 5.84 -7.45 1.17
N VAL A 46 6.85 -6.99 0.44
CA VAL A 46 6.69 -6.49 -0.94
C VAL A 46 6.34 -7.62 -1.91
N VAL A 47 6.83 -8.84 -1.70
CA VAL A 47 6.43 -10.02 -2.47
C VAL A 47 4.95 -10.31 -2.27
N ASP A 48 4.48 -10.35 -1.01
CA ASP A 48 3.07 -10.55 -0.70
C ASP A 48 2.21 -9.43 -1.28
N PHE A 49 2.66 -8.17 -1.17
CA PHE A 49 1.96 -7.03 -1.76
C PHE A 49 1.79 -7.17 -3.27
N ASN A 50 2.86 -7.49 -4.00
CA ASN A 50 2.80 -7.68 -5.44
C ASN A 50 1.92 -8.85 -5.84
N ALA A 51 1.92 -9.95 -5.06
CA ALA A 51 1.05 -11.09 -5.32
C ALA A 51 -0.43 -10.68 -5.21
N VAL A 52 -0.79 -9.91 -4.19
CA VAL A 52 -2.16 -9.40 -4.03
C VAL A 52 -2.53 -8.44 -5.17
N VAL A 53 -1.67 -7.48 -5.55
CA VAL A 53 -1.97 -6.56 -6.66
C VAL A 53 -2.10 -7.31 -7.99
N ALA A 54 -1.26 -8.32 -8.24
CA ALA A 54 -1.39 -9.18 -9.42
C ALA A 54 -2.73 -9.92 -9.41
N LYS A 55 -3.17 -10.40 -8.24
CA LYS A 55 -4.48 -11.05 -8.09
C LYS A 55 -5.62 -10.08 -8.34
N LEU A 56 -5.53 -8.84 -7.84
CA LEU A 56 -6.51 -7.78 -8.12
C LEU A 56 -6.64 -7.54 -9.63
N ASN A 57 -5.51 -7.43 -10.35
CA ASN A 57 -5.53 -7.27 -11.81
C ASN A 57 -6.11 -8.49 -12.54
N GLU A 58 -5.75 -9.71 -12.13
CA GLU A 58 -6.29 -10.95 -12.68
C GLU A 58 -7.83 -10.96 -12.61
N VAL A 59 -8.40 -10.59 -11.46
CA VAL A 59 -9.86 -10.59 -11.27
C VAL A 59 -10.56 -9.40 -11.91
N ILE A 60 -9.88 -8.27 -12.07
CA ILE A 60 -10.39 -7.12 -12.85
C ILE A 60 -10.48 -7.49 -14.34
N GLU A 61 -9.44 -8.14 -14.88
CA GLU A 61 -9.40 -8.58 -16.28
C GLU A 61 -10.35 -9.75 -16.55
N ASN A 62 -10.53 -10.63 -15.57
CA ASN A 62 -11.43 -11.77 -15.65
C ASN A 62 -12.37 -11.88 -14.43
N PRO A 63 -13.46 -11.11 -14.38
CA PRO A 63 -14.40 -11.11 -13.24
C PRO A 63 -15.08 -12.46 -12.96
N SER A 64 -14.98 -13.42 -13.89
CA SER A 64 -15.50 -14.77 -13.71
C SER A 64 -14.60 -15.68 -12.86
N SER A 65 -13.32 -15.32 -12.68
CA SER A 65 -12.37 -16.09 -11.86
C SER A 65 -12.29 -15.64 -10.41
N VAL A 66 -12.99 -14.56 -10.04
CA VAL A 66 -12.93 -14.01 -8.68
C VAL A 66 -13.52 -15.00 -7.67
N ASN A 67 -12.83 -15.17 -6.55
CA ASN A 67 -13.33 -15.94 -5.43
C ASN A 67 -14.52 -15.20 -4.78
N GLU A 68 -15.62 -15.93 -4.56
CA GLU A 68 -16.83 -15.39 -3.93
C GLU A 68 -16.57 -14.78 -2.53
N GLN A 69 -15.50 -15.21 -1.86
CA GLN A 69 -15.15 -14.76 -0.53
C GLN A 69 -14.78 -13.28 -0.43
N TYR A 70 -14.26 -12.67 -1.50
CA TYR A 70 -13.90 -11.24 -1.54
C TYR A 70 -14.52 -10.51 -2.75
N ARG A 71 -15.49 -11.14 -3.43
CA ARG A 71 -16.13 -10.57 -4.64
C ARG A 71 -16.70 -9.17 -4.39
N GLY A 72 -17.32 -8.95 -3.23
CA GLY A 72 -17.96 -7.67 -2.90
C GLY A 72 -16.99 -6.49 -2.93
N GLU A 73 -15.78 -6.68 -2.41
CA GLU A 73 -14.73 -5.65 -2.39
C GLU A 73 -14.13 -5.43 -3.79
N ILE A 74 -14.00 -6.49 -4.59
CA ILE A 74 -13.56 -6.38 -5.99
C ILE A 74 -14.58 -5.63 -6.85
N ASP A 75 -15.86 -5.96 -6.73
CA ASP A 75 -16.92 -5.30 -7.50
C ASP A 75 -16.96 -3.78 -7.19
N GLN A 76 -16.75 -3.40 -5.91
CA GLN A 76 -16.63 -2.00 -5.52
C GLN A 76 -15.43 -1.33 -6.18
N LEU A 77 -14.25 -1.95 -6.12
CA LEU A 77 -13.03 -1.45 -6.75
C LEU A 77 -13.20 -1.30 -8.27
N VAL A 78 -13.74 -2.30 -8.96
CA VAL A 78 -14.02 -2.26 -10.41
C VAL A 78 -14.96 -1.10 -10.74
N SER A 79 -15.99 -0.87 -9.92
CA SER A 79 -16.96 0.21 -10.16
C SER A 79 -16.37 1.62 -10.10
N VAL A 80 -15.25 1.81 -9.38
CA VAL A 80 -14.63 3.13 -9.18
C VAL A 80 -13.31 3.32 -9.92
N ALA A 81 -12.52 2.25 -10.08
CA ALA A 81 -11.22 2.27 -10.75
C ALA A 81 -11.37 2.04 -12.26
N GLY A 82 -12.36 1.24 -12.68
CA GLY A 82 -12.72 1.04 -14.09
C GLY A 82 -11.65 0.36 -14.96
N GLY A 83 -10.54 -0.14 -14.39
CA GLY A 83 -9.46 -0.77 -15.15
C GLY A 83 -8.27 -1.22 -14.31
N HIS A 84 -7.16 -1.51 -15.02
CA HIS A 84 -5.89 -2.00 -14.48
C HIS A 84 -5.35 -1.14 -13.34
N ILE A 85 -4.94 -1.80 -12.26
CA ILE A 85 -4.22 -1.21 -11.15
C ILE A 85 -2.72 -1.31 -11.45
N PRO A 86 -1.97 -0.21 -11.41
CA PRO A 86 -0.53 -0.27 -11.62
C PRO A 86 0.13 -1.31 -10.71
N MET A 87 1.14 -2.02 -11.21
CA MET A 87 2.01 -2.84 -10.36
C MET A 87 3.06 -1.96 -9.65
N LEU A 88 3.72 -2.45 -8.59
CA LEU A 88 4.78 -1.66 -7.92
C LEU A 88 5.91 -1.30 -8.90
N GLN A 89 6.31 -2.23 -9.77
CA GLN A 89 7.35 -1.98 -10.78
C GLN A 89 6.95 -0.89 -11.79
N GLU A 90 5.67 -0.84 -12.16
CA GLU A 90 5.14 0.21 -13.05
C GLU A 90 5.16 1.56 -12.34
N ALA A 91 4.76 1.59 -11.07
CA ALA A 91 4.85 2.77 -10.23
C ALA A 91 6.29 3.27 -10.09
N GLU A 92 7.24 2.36 -9.85
CA GLU A 92 8.67 2.65 -9.78
C GLU A 92 9.21 3.17 -11.12
N PHE A 93 8.83 2.57 -12.25
CA PHE A 93 9.26 3.02 -13.57
C PHE A 93 8.74 4.43 -13.89
N GLU A 94 7.46 4.69 -13.61
CA GLU A 94 6.85 6.03 -13.72
C GLU A 94 7.55 7.07 -12.83
N THR A 95 8.19 6.62 -11.74
CA THR A 95 9.01 7.49 -10.89
C THR A 95 10.44 7.68 -11.38
N ASN A 96 11.04 6.66 -12.01
CA ASN A 96 12.46 6.65 -12.38
C ASN A 96 12.76 7.42 -13.68
N GLU A 97 11.80 7.59 -14.60
CA GLU A 97 12.12 8.19 -15.90
C GLU A 97 12.36 9.72 -15.91
N LYS A 98 12.15 10.48 -14.82
CA LYS A 98 12.52 11.93 -14.75
C LYS A 98 12.27 12.70 -13.43
N PHE A 99 11.95 12.08 -12.30
CA PHE A 99 11.06 12.77 -11.35
C PHE A 99 11.64 13.14 -9.96
N ARG A 100 12.13 14.38 -9.85
CA ARG A 100 12.05 15.20 -8.60
C ARG A 100 10.59 15.50 -8.17
N HIS A 101 9.59 15.03 -8.93
CA HIS A 101 8.19 15.45 -8.82
C HIS A 101 7.15 14.32 -8.95
N SER A 102 7.55 13.05 -8.86
CA SER A 102 6.66 11.92 -9.17
C SER A 102 5.40 12.01 -8.31
N PRO A 103 4.21 12.12 -8.92
CA PRO A 103 2.95 12.06 -8.21
C PRO A 103 2.80 10.76 -7.42
N ALA A 104 3.43 9.66 -7.83
CA ALA A 104 3.44 8.38 -7.13
C ALA A 104 4.23 8.44 -5.82
N LEU A 105 5.51 8.81 -5.89
CA LEU A 105 6.36 9.03 -4.70
C LEU A 105 5.79 10.14 -3.81
N LYS A 106 5.26 11.21 -4.40
CA LYS A 106 4.58 12.26 -3.64
C LYS A 106 3.31 11.73 -3.00
N ALA A 107 2.45 10.96 -3.66
CA ALA A 107 1.22 10.43 -3.07
C ALA A 107 1.52 9.44 -1.94
N PHE A 108 2.49 8.56 -2.18
CA PHE A 108 3.01 7.59 -1.24
C PHE A 108 3.57 8.26 0.03
N PHE A 109 4.21 9.43 -0.10
CA PHE A 109 4.77 10.20 1.01
C PHE A 109 4.00 11.49 1.40
N GLN A 110 2.88 11.83 0.75
CA GLN A 110 2.09 13.05 0.99
C GLN A 110 1.05 12.88 2.08
N GLY A 111 0.92 11.69 2.69
CA GLY A 111 0.09 11.51 3.88
C GLY A 111 0.64 12.18 5.15
N LYS A 112 1.44 13.25 5.00
CA LYS A 112 1.94 14.15 6.05
C LYS A 112 0.85 14.70 7.00
N ARG A 113 -0.42 14.72 6.57
CA ARG A 113 -1.59 15.13 7.37
C ARG A 113 -2.64 14.02 7.58
N GLU A 114 -2.60 12.99 6.76
CA GLU A 114 -3.63 11.94 6.73
C GLU A 114 -3.22 10.70 7.54
N PHE A 115 -1.92 10.52 7.82
CA PHE A 115 -1.38 9.37 8.56
C PHE A 115 -0.92 9.71 9.98
N GLY A 116 -1.48 10.75 10.61
CA GLY A 116 -1.19 11.07 12.02
C GLY A 116 -1.48 9.89 12.96
N TRP A 117 -2.47 9.07 12.60
CA TRP A 117 -2.79 7.81 13.28
C TRP A 117 -1.60 6.83 13.32
N ALA A 118 -0.74 6.82 12.31
CA ALA A 118 0.37 5.87 12.23
C ALA A 118 1.46 6.15 13.27
N ASP A 119 1.57 7.40 13.71
CA ASP A 119 2.47 7.81 14.80
C ASP A 119 1.88 7.49 16.18
N GLU A 120 0.54 7.61 16.32
CA GLU A 120 -0.21 7.26 17.53
C GLU A 120 -0.28 5.75 17.76
N GLU A 121 -0.39 4.97 16.69
CA GLU A 121 -0.52 3.50 16.73
C GLU A 121 0.80 2.74 16.63
N TYR A 122 1.93 3.45 16.69
CA TYR A 122 3.24 2.80 16.67
C TYR A 122 3.43 1.85 17.84
N ASP A 123 3.84 0.63 17.52
CA ASP A 123 4.23 -0.38 18.49
C ASP A 123 5.71 -0.74 18.27
N PRO A 124 6.60 -0.49 19.25
CA PRO A 124 8.02 -0.82 19.11
C PRO A 124 8.29 -2.33 19.00
N ASN A 125 7.34 -3.18 19.40
CA ASN A 125 7.43 -4.64 19.20
C ASN A 125 6.95 -5.06 17.81
N ARG A 126 6.25 -4.16 17.10
CA ARG A 126 5.72 -4.39 15.74
C ARG A 126 6.04 -3.18 14.85
N PRO A 127 7.33 -2.84 14.68
CA PRO A 127 7.73 -1.60 14.03
C PRO A 127 7.36 -1.55 12.54
N ALA A 128 7.09 -2.69 11.90
CA ALA A 128 6.61 -2.73 10.52
C ALA A 128 5.15 -2.27 10.35
N ARG A 129 4.32 -2.34 11.41
CA ARG A 129 2.88 -2.05 11.35
C ARG A 129 2.61 -0.68 10.73
N SER A 130 3.02 0.39 11.40
CA SER A 130 2.79 1.77 10.95
C SER A 130 3.30 2.00 9.53
N ALA A 131 4.51 1.56 9.21
CA ALA A 131 5.09 1.75 7.89
C ALA A 131 4.36 0.97 6.78
N MET A 132 3.92 -0.26 7.03
CA MET A 132 3.16 -1.03 6.03
C MET A 132 1.74 -0.51 5.85
N GLY A 133 1.12 0.06 6.88
CA GLY A 133 -0.16 0.77 6.73
C GLY A 133 -0.03 2.02 5.88
N ILE A 134 0.98 2.85 6.16
CA ILE A 134 1.32 4.01 5.33
C ILE A 134 1.62 3.58 3.89
N PHE A 135 2.35 2.46 3.72
CA PHE A 135 2.66 1.91 2.41
C PHE A 135 1.37 1.58 1.65
N LEU A 136 0.46 0.82 2.25
CA LEU A 136 -0.80 0.39 1.63
C LEU A 136 -1.70 1.57 1.26
N GLU A 137 -1.96 2.47 2.22
CA GLU A 137 -2.80 3.65 2.03
C GLU A 137 -2.20 4.64 1.02
N GLY A 138 -0.89 4.89 1.14
CA GLY A 138 -0.14 5.72 0.21
C GLY A 138 -0.17 5.17 -1.20
N TYR A 139 -0.09 3.85 -1.36
CA TYR A 139 -0.23 3.19 -2.66
C TYR A 139 -1.65 3.30 -3.22
N GLY A 140 -2.68 3.06 -2.41
CA GLY A 140 -4.08 3.26 -2.84
C GLY A 140 -4.35 4.69 -3.33
N ARG A 141 -3.76 5.69 -2.66
CA ARG A 141 -3.83 7.08 -3.11
C ARG A 141 -3.12 7.30 -4.45
N TYR A 142 -1.95 6.70 -4.65
CA TYR A 142 -1.27 6.72 -5.95
C TYR A 142 -2.15 6.13 -7.05
N VAL A 143 -2.76 4.95 -6.82
CA VAL A 143 -3.69 4.32 -7.77
C VAL A 143 -4.82 5.29 -8.12
N GLY A 144 -5.45 5.93 -7.12
CA GLY A 144 -6.47 6.95 -7.35
C GLY A 144 -5.97 8.10 -8.23
N LEU A 145 -4.82 8.70 -7.90
CA LEU A 145 -4.23 9.81 -8.68
C LEU A 145 -3.80 9.40 -10.09
N ARG A 146 -3.51 8.12 -10.30
CA ARG A 146 -3.13 7.59 -11.60
C ARG A 146 -4.34 7.44 -12.53
N LEU A 147 -5.51 7.18 -11.96
CA LEU A 147 -6.76 6.94 -12.70
C LEU A 147 -7.61 8.20 -12.85
N THR A 148 -7.48 9.18 -11.95
CA THR A 148 -8.27 10.42 -12.01
C THR A 148 -7.55 11.61 -11.38
N LYS A 149 -7.99 12.82 -11.75
CA LYS A 149 -7.56 14.09 -11.14
C LYS A 149 -8.59 14.67 -10.18
N GLU A 150 -9.78 14.08 -10.09
CA GLU A 150 -10.86 14.59 -9.24
C GLU A 150 -10.67 14.13 -7.79
N PRO A 151 -10.49 15.04 -6.81
CA PRO A 151 -10.12 14.67 -5.43
C PRO A 151 -11.09 13.70 -4.77
N GLU A 152 -12.39 13.86 -4.99
CA GLU A 152 -13.42 12.96 -4.43
C GLU A 152 -13.32 11.55 -5.01
N GLN A 153 -13.02 11.45 -6.31
CA GLN A 153 -12.86 10.15 -6.97
C GLN A 153 -11.53 9.49 -6.58
N VAL A 154 -10.44 10.26 -6.39
CA VAL A 154 -9.17 9.74 -5.83
C VAL A 154 -9.43 9.07 -4.48
N ALA A 155 -10.17 9.71 -3.58
CA ALA A 155 -10.46 9.18 -2.26
C ALA A 155 -11.34 7.91 -2.31
N LYS A 156 -12.31 7.86 -3.23
CA LYS A 156 -13.14 6.65 -3.44
C LYS A 156 -12.31 5.48 -3.95
N ILE A 157 -11.44 5.72 -4.95
CA ILE A 157 -10.56 4.69 -5.50
C ILE A 157 -9.58 4.20 -4.44
N GLN A 158 -8.96 5.10 -3.67
CA GLN A 158 -8.06 4.74 -2.58
C GLN A 158 -8.73 3.78 -1.59
N LYS A 159 -9.92 4.13 -1.08
CA LYS A 159 -10.63 3.28 -0.12
C LYS A 159 -11.01 1.92 -0.71
N ALA A 160 -11.56 1.91 -1.92
CA ALA A 160 -11.94 0.66 -2.57
C ALA A 160 -10.73 -0.24 -2.84
N PHE A 161 -9.59 0.36 -3.19
CA PHE A 161 -8.32 -0.36 -3.36
C PHE A 161 -7.86 -0.99 -2.03
N VAL A 162 -7.81 -0.21 -0.95
CA VAL A 162 -7.36 -0.70 0.37
C VAL A 162 -8.24 -1.87 0.82
N TYR A 163 -9.57 -1.75 0.75
CA TYR A 163 -10.47 -2.82 1.18
C TYR A 163 -10.39 -4.05 0.28
N ALA A 164 -10.28 -3.89 -1.04
CA ALA A 164 -10.06 -5.01 -1.95
C ALA A 164 -8.74 -5.73 -1.67
N PHE A 165 -7.67 -4.98 -1.43
CA PHE A 165 -6.35 -5.52 -1.09
C PHE A 165 -6.41 -6.30 0.23
N GLU A 166 -6.97 -5.72 1.29
CA GLU A 166 -7.08 -6.35 2.61
C GLU A 166 -7.93 -7.62 2.56
N ALA A 167 -9.03 -7.61 1.81
CA ALA A 167 -9.90 -8.77 1.64
C ALA A 167 -9.17 -9.93 0.94
N VAL A 168 -8.46 -9.65 -0.16
CA VAL A 168 -7.66 -10.66 -0.88
C VAL A 168 -6.50 -11.16 -0.01
N LEU A 169 -5.78 -10.27 0.66
CA LEU A 169 -4.68 -10.64 1.55
C LEU A 169 -5.16 -11.57 2.67
N LEU A 170 -6.30 -11.25 3.31
CA LEU A 170 -6.88 -12.05 4.38
C LEU A 170 -7.33 -13.44 3.89
N ALA A 171 -7.93 -13.51 2.70
CA ALA A 171 -8.47 -14.74 2.15
C ALA A 171 -7.41 -15.68 1.55
N GLU A 172 -6.43 -15.13 0.82
CA GLU A 172 -5.47 -15.93 0.04
C GLU A 172 -4.09 -16.03 0.69
N HIS A 173 -3.74 -15.10 1.59
CA HIS A 173 -2.44 -15.04 2.25
C HIS A 173 -2.54 -15.01 3.79
N PRO A 174 -3.26 -15.96 4.43
CA PRO A 174 -3.54 -15.91 5.87
C PRO A 174 -2.31 -16.00 6.79
N ASN A 175 -1.17 -16.44 6.25
CA ASN A 175 0.10 -16.58 6.97
C ASN A 175 1.12 -15.46 6.60
N SER A 176 0.71 -14.45 5.84
CA SER A 176 1.58 -13.36 5.43
C SER A 176 2.02 -12.51 6.63
N GLU A 177 3.29 -12.12 6.66
CA GLU A 177 3.80 -11.14 7.63
C GLU A 177 3.16 -9.77 7.43
N LEU A 178 2.89 -9.39 6.17
CA LEU A 178 2.15 -8.18 5.83
C LEU A 178 0.74 -8.22 6.42
N LEU A 179 0.05 -9.35 6.33
CA LEU A 179 -1.26 -9.51 6.97
C LEU A 179 -1.12 -9.32 8.47
N GLY A 180 -0.12 -9.94 9.09
CA GLY A 180 0.20 -9.74 10.50
C GLY A 180 0.24 -8.26 10.85
N ASP A 181 1.02 -7.47 10.10
CA ASP A 181 1.23 -6.05 10.35
C ASP A 181 -0.04 -5.20 10.29
N ILE A 182 -0.96 -5.49 9.37
CA ILE A 182 -2.16 -4.66 9.15
C ILE A 182 -3.46 -5.24 9.75
N ARG A 183 -3.45 -6.49 10.25
CA ARG A 183 -4.66 -7.21 10.67
C ARG A 183 -5.54 -6.48 11.69
N GLU A 184 -4.94 -5.76 12.62
CA GLU A 184 -5.70 -5.03 13.65
C GLU A 184 -6.48 -3.85 13.05
N TRP A 185 -6.02 -3.26 11.94
CA TRP A 185 -6.79 -2.25 11.21
C TRP A 185 -7.95 -2.86 10.44
N ILE A 186 -7.72 -4.00 9.79
CA ILE A 186 -8.79 -4.75 9.13
C ILE A 186 -9.89 -5.09 10.14
N LYS A 187 -9.52 -5.46 11.37
CA LYS A 187 -10.50 -5.68 12.46
C LYS A 187 -11.21 -4.39 12.90
N GLY A 188 -10.49 -3.27 12.98
CA GLY A 188 -11.06 -1.95 13.28
C GLY A 188 -12.14 -1.54 12.29
N ASP A 189 -11.93 -1.88 11.01
CA ASP A 189 -12.84 -1.60 9.89
C ASP A 189 -13.74 -2.80 9.53
N ALA A 190 -13.91 -3.77 10.43
CA ALA A 190 -14.65 -4.99 10.15
C ALA A 190 -16.08 -4.73 9.65
N ASP A 191 -16.73 -3.63 10.07
CA ASP A 191 -18.07 -3.28 9.62
C ASP A 191 -18.16 -2.83 8.15
N LYS A 192 -17.01 -2.50 7.54
CA LYS A 192 -16.89 -2.08 6.12
C LYS A 192 -16.80 -3.25 5.15
N PHE A 193 -16.48 -4.44 5.65
CA PHE A 193 -16.31 -5.64 4.83
C PHE A 193 -17.60 -6.44 4.66
N SER A 194 -17.65 -7.19 3.56
CA SER A 194 -18.68 -8.19 3.29
C SER A 194 -18.68 -9.30 4.36
N GLU A 195 -19.84 -9.94 4.54
CA GLU A 195 -20.00 -11.00 5.56
C GLU A 195 -18.95 -12.13 5.47
N PRO A 196 -18.58 -12.65 4.28
CA PRO A 196 -17.56 -13.69 4.18
C PRO A 196 -16.19 -13.24 4.73
N ILE A 197 -15.78 -12.00 4.46
CA ILE A 197 -14.53 -11.44 5.00
C ILE A 197 -14.62 -11.24 6.50
N ARG A 198 -15.75 -10.72 7.02
CA ARG A 198 -15.95 -10.58 8.46
C ARG A 198 -15.85 -11.90 9.21
N GLN A 199 -16.19 -13.02 8.59
CA GLN A 199 -16.04 -14.35 9.20
C GLN A 199 -14.58 -14.79 9.34
N LEU A 200 -13.67 -14.30 8.49
CA LEU A 200 -12.22 -14.57 8.61
C LEU A 200 -11.54 -13.75 9.72
N LEU A 201 -12.20 -12.69 10.20
CA LEU A 201 -11.67 -11.81 11.24
C LEU A 201 -12.02 -12.28 12.67
N LYS A 202 -12.96 -13.23 12.80
CA LYS A 202 -13.38 -13.86 14.06
C LYS A 202 -12.34 -14.89 14.54
#